data_AF-A0A0Q9R4I2-F1
#
_entry.id   AF-A0A0Q9R4I2-F1
#
_cell.length_a   1.000
_cell.length_b   1.000
_cell.length_c   1.000
_cell.angle_alpha   90.00
_cell.angle_beta   90.00
_cell.angle_gamma   90.00
#
_symmetry.space_group_name_H-M   'P 1'
#
loop_
_entity.id
_entity.type
_entity.pdbx_description
1 polymer ?
#
loop_
_entity_poly.entity_id
_entity_poly.type
_entity_poly.pdbx_seq_one_letter_code
_entity_poly.pdbx_strand_id
1 'polypeptide(L)'
;METNKDDIIGLFIPAFSEVTEKGIKYKDKYYSCHWAVRNQWFLSTSNVRMLKVYVDTDTDDYLLITLENGCLEIALQIQHYKINTEKLEDYYQLLNNIKKKIKERKRKRF
;
A
#
# COMPACT_ATOMS: atom_id res chain seq x y z
N MET A 1 6.04 3.50 -39.39
CA MET A 1 5.74 4.37 -38.23
C MET A 1 6.93 4.24 -37.29
N GLU A 2 7.88 5.16 -37.42
CA GLU A 2 9.01 5.26 -36.51
C GLU A 2 8.50 5.94 -35.23
N THR A 3 8.51 5.24 -34.11
CA THR A 3 8.28 5.85 -32.80
C THR A 3 9.47 6.75 -32.50
N ASN A 4 9.23 8.06 -32.44
CA ASN A 4 10.22 9.05 -32.04
C ASN A 4 10.79 8.67 -30.67
N LYS A 5 12.12 8.50 -30.61
CA LYS A 5 12.84 8.13 -29.37
C LYS A 5 12.69 9.17 -28.25
N ASP A 6 12.26 10.38 -28.59
CA ASP A 6 12.10 11.49 -27.66
C ASP A 6 10.87 11.36 -26.76
N ASP A 7 9.82 10.65 -27.19
CA ASP A 7 8.58 10.49 -26.41
C ASP A 7 8.74 9.55 -25.20
N ILE A 8 9.78 8.71 -25.20
CA ILE A 8 10.00 7.70 -24.14
C ILE A 8 10.77 8.30 -22.95
N ILE A 9 11.52 9.38 -23.16
CA ILE A 9 12.46 9.95 -22.19
C ILE A 9 11.73 10.62 -21.00
N GLY A 10 10.43 10.89 -21.12
CA GLY A 10 9.62 11.57 -20.11
C GLY A 10 8.74 10.67 -19.22
N LEU A 11 8.62 9.37 -19.50
CA LEU A 11 7.62 8.51 -18.84
C LEU A 11 7.86 8.33 -17.33
N PHE A 12 9.12 8.42 -16.90
CA PHE A 12 9.50 8.20 -15.51
C PHE A 12 10.39 9.32 -14.99
N ILE A 13 9.87 10.11 -14.06
CA ILE A 13 10.58 11.24 -13.47
C ILE A 13 11.29 10.78 -12.19
N PRO A 14 12.62 10.96 -12.07
CA PRO A 14 13.33 10.65 -10.85
C PRO A 14 12.94 11.63 -9.73
N ALA A 15 12.65 11.09 -8.55
CA ALA A 15 12.31 11.85 -7.36
C ALA A 15 12.84 11.16 -6.09
N PHE A 16 12.57 11.77 -4.94
CA PHE A 16 12.85 11.18 -3.64
C PHE A 16 11.55 10.97 -2.85
N SER A 17 11.48 9.87 -2.12
CA SER A 17 10.38 9.55 -1.21
C SER A 17 10.91 9.29 0.19
N GLU A 18 10.09 9.59 1.20
CA GLU A 18 10.40 9.35 2.61
C GLU A 18 9.80 8.02 3.05
N VAL A 19 10.56 7.18 3.73
CA VAL A 19 10.02 5.99 4.40
C VAL A 19 9.55 6.39 5.78
N THR A 20 8.27 6.13 6.05
CA THR A 20 7.61 6.41 7.32
C THR A 20 7.04 5.12 7.91
N GLU A 21 6.59 5.17 9.16
CA GLU A 21 5.91 4.04 9.83
C GLU A 21 4.64 3.57 9.10
N LYS A 22 4.02 4.46 8.31
CA LYS A 22 2.80 4.16 7.56
C LYS A 22 3.07 3.57 6.18
N GLY A 23 4.31 3.68 5.68
CA GLY A 23 4.67 3.31 4.32
C GLY A 23 5.68 4.27 3.70
N ILE A 24 5.95 4.05 2.41
CA ILE A 24 6.76 4.94 1.58
C ILE A 24 5.89 6.14 1.20
N LYS A 25 6.20 7.32 1.72
CA LYS A 25 5.48 8.56 1.48
C LYS A 25 6.10 9.31 0.30
N TYR A 26 5.27 9.59 -0.70
CA TYR A 26 5.60 10.49 -1.80
C TYR A 26 4.42 11.44 -2.02
N LYS A 27 4.68 12.75 -1.99
CA LYS A 27 3.64 13.79 -1.89
C LYS A 27 2.70 13.48 -0.72
N ASP A 28 1.39 13.43 -0.95
CA ASP A 28 0.35 13.12 0.05
C ASP A 28 -0.14 11.66 0.00
N LYS A 29 0.59 10.79 -0.69
CA LYS A 29 0.22 9.38 -0.89
C LYS A 29 1.22 8.45 -0.22
N TYR A 30 0.70 7.30 0.24
CA TYR A 30 1.50 6.22 0.82
C TYR A 30 1.55 5.04 -0.12
N TYR A 31 2.70 4.41 -0.20
CA TYR A 31 2.99 3.27 -1.05
C TYR A 31 3.66 2.17 -0.23
N SER A 32 3.55 0.92 -0.70
CA SER A 32 4.21 -0.22 -0.08
C SER A 32 4.64 -1.24 -1.13
N CYS A 33 5.72 -1.97 -0.85
CA CYS A 33 6.17 -3.09 -1.65
C CYS A 33 6.53 -4.28 -0.75
N HIS A 34 6.57 -5.47 -1.35
CA HIS A 34 6.89 -6.69 -0.64
C HIS A 34 8.28 -6.62 0.03
N TRP A 35 9.28 -6.07 -0.67
CA TRP A 35 10.63 -5.91 -0.14
C TRP A 35 10.69 -5.05 1.13
N ALA A 36 9.99 -3.92 1.14
CA ALA A 36 9.98 -3.00 2.28
C ALA A 36 9.33 -3.62 3.51
N VAL A 37 8.24 -4.39 3.32
CA VAL A 37 7.59 -5.13 4.40
C VAL A 37 8.50 -6.23 4.94
N ARG A 38 9.11 -7.02 4.04
CA ARG A 38 10.00 -8.14 4.40
C ARG A 38 11.20 -7.67 5.22
N ASN A 39 11.77 -6.51 4.87
CA ASN A 39 12.92 -5.93 5.55
C ASN A 39 12.54 -4.95 6.67
N GLN A 40 11.26 -4.92 7.07
CA GLN A 40 10.77 -4.14 8.20
C GLN A 40 11.10 -2.65 8.13
N TRP A 41 11.02 -2.05 6.93
CA TRP A 41 11.36 -0.64 6.72
C TRP A 41 10.44 0.34 7.46
N PHE A 42 9.24 -0.10 7.84
CA PHE A 42 8.20 0.73 8.46
C PHE A 42 8.17 0.63 9.99
N LEU A 43 9.23 0.11 10.62
CA LEU A 43 9.33 0.12 12.08
C LEU A 43 9.63 1.53 12.59
N SER A 44 9.00 1.90 13.72
CA SER A 44 9.24 3.14 14.49
C SER A 44 10.70 3.25 14.90
N THR A 45 11.54 3.71 13.99
CA THR A 45 12.91 4.10 14.26
C THR A 45 13.01 5.57 13.89
N SER A 46 13.63 6.36 14.76
CA SER A 46 13.76 7.82 14.62
C SER A 46 14.58 8.29 13.42
N ASN A 47 14.93 7.37 12.52
CA ASN A 47 15.75 7.65 11.35
C ASN A 47 14.86 7.83 10.13
N VAL A 48 14.81 9.07 9.64
CA VAL A 48 14.20 9.40 8.36
C VAL A 48 15.02 8.73 7.25
N ARG A 49 14.45 7.71 6.60
CA ARG A 49 15.08 7.02 5.47
C ARG A 49 14.52 7.61 4.17
N MET A 50 15.40 8.18 3.35
CA MET A 50 15.05 8.67 2.01
C MET A 50 15.37 7.61 0.95
N LEU A 51 14.50 7.48 -0.05
CA LEU A 51 14.66 6.55 -1.17
C LEU A 51 14.60 7.31 -2.49
N LYS A 52 15.43 6.91 -3.45
CA LYS A 52 15.30 7.36 -4.83
C LYS A 52 14.19 6.55 -5.50
N VAL A 53 13.24 7.25 -6.10
CA VAL A 53 12.09 6.66 -6.78
C VAL A 53 11.96 7.22 -8.19
N TYR A 54 11.30 6.49 -9.06
CA TYR A 54 10.86 6.97 -10.37
C TYR A 54 9.34 6.95 -10.40
N VAL A 55 8.78 8.08 -10.80
CA VAL A 55 7.35 8.37 -10.78
C VAL A 55 6.84 8.32 -12.21
N ASP A 56 5.81 7.52 -12.45
CA ASP A 56 5.11 7.50 -13.73
C ASP A 56 4.37 8.84 -13.92
N THR A 57 4.46 9.44 -15.10
CA THR A 57 3.75 10.70 -15.41
C THR A 57 2.26 10.51 -15.60
N ASP A 58 1.83 9.30 -15.97
CA ASP A 58 0.46 9.02 -16.38
C ASP A 58 -0.40 8.47 -15.24
N THR A 59 0.23 7.88 -14.21
CA THR A 59 -0.48 7.33 -13.06
C THR A 59 0.29 7.51 -11.75
N ASP A 60 -0.48 7.66 -10.67
CA ASP A 60 0.03 7.68 -9.30
C ASP A 60 -0.28 6.36 -8.56
N ASP A 61 -0.68 5.29 -9.26
CA ASP A 61 -1.04 4.01 -8.64
C ASP A 61 0.19 3.26 -8.10
N TYR A 62 1.37 3.59 -8.61
CA TYR A 62 2.61 2.93 -8.25
C TYR A 62 3.82 3.86 -8.35
N LEU A 63 4.91 3.44 -7.71
CA LEU A 63 6.23 4.03 -7.80
C LEU A 63 7.25 2.93 -8.10
N LEU A 64 8.30 3.27 -8.84
CA LEU A 64 9.48 2.40 -8.97
C LEU A 64 10.51 2.83 -7.93
N ILE A 65 10.78 1.96 -6.95
CA ILE A 65 11.77 2.23 -5.90
C ILE A 65 13.11 1.62 -6.27
N THR A 66 14.20 2.32 -5.94
CA THR A 66 15.56 1.77 -6.10
C THR A 66 16.00 1.11 -4.80
N LEU A 67 16.35 -0.17 -4.87
CA LEU A 67 16.88 -0.94 -3.74
C LEU A 67 18.40 -0.74 -3.60
N GLU A 68 18.96 -1.14 -2.45
CA GLU A 68 20.40 -1.02 -2.15
C GLU A 68 21.29 -1.81 -3.12
N ASN A 69 20.77 -2.89 -3.69
CA ASN A 69 21.45 -3.70 -4.71
C ASN A 69 21.35 -3.09 -6.13
N GLY A 70 20.76 -1.90 -6.28
CA GLY A 70 20.57 -1.23 -7.57
C GLY A 70 19.40 -1.77 -8.40
N CYS A 71 18.66 -2.77 -7.90
CA CYS A 71 17.44 -3.25 -8.57
C CYS A 71 16.28 -2.28 -8.38
N LEU A 72 15.34 -2.32 -9.33
CA LEU A 72 14.08 -1.59 -9.26
C LEU A 72 12.97 -2.52 -8.78
N GLU A 73 12.13 -2.04 -7.88
CA GLU A 73 10.94 -2.76 -7.43
C GLU A 73 9.71 -1.85 -7.47
N ILE A 74 8.53 -2.45 -7.69
CA ILE A 74 7.26 -1.72 -7.77
C ILE A 74 6.69 -1.57 -6.36
N ALA A 75 6.45 -0.33 -5.94
CA ALA A 75 5.68 0.01 -4.75
C ALA A 75 4.28 0.47 -5.15
N LEU A 76 3.25 -0.23 -4.69
CA LEU A 76 1.85 0.04 -5.01
C LEU A 76 1.27 1.03 -4.00
N GLN A 77 0.38 1.89 -4.47
CA GLN A 77 -0.32 2.84 -3.62
C GLN A 77 -1.19 2.10 -2.59
N ILE A 78 -1.04 2.47 -1.32
CA ILE A 78 -1.91 1.99 -0.25
C ILE A 78 -3.25 2.73 -0.38
N GLN A 79 -4.26 2.02 -0.88
CA GLN A 79 -5.61 2.56 -0.95
C GLN A 79 -6.22 2.58 0.45
N HIS A 80 -6.37 3.76 1.02
CA HIS A 80 -7.24 3.96 2.17
C HIS A 80 -8.68 4.01 1.68
N TYR A 81 -9.33 2.84 1.63
CA TYR A 81 -10.78 2.82 1.54
C TYR A 81 -11.34 3.55 2.75
N LYS A 82 -12.10 4.63 2.51
CA LYS A 82 -12.95 5.20 3.57
C LYS A 82 -13.91 4.08 3.98
N ILE A 83 -13.71 3.57 5.19
CA ILE A 83 -14.61 2.58 5.76
C ILE A 83 -16.00 3.20 5.77
N ASN A 84 -16.93 2.62 5.02
CA ASN A 84 -18.33 2.99 5.12
C ASN A 84 -18.81 2.48 6.48
N THR A 85 -18.93 3.39 7.44
CA THR A 85 -19.29 3.10 8.84
C THR A 85 -20.65 2.42 8.96
N GLU A 86 -21.59 2.70 8.05
CA GLU A 86 -22.90 2.05 8.03
C GLU A 86 -22.77 0.56 7.68
N LYS A 87 -21.98 0.23 6.65
CA LYS A 87 -21.71 -1.17 6.26
C LYS A 87 -20.92 -1.93 7.33
N LEU A 88 -20.12 -1.23 8.13
CA LEU A 88 -19.33 -1.83 9.20
C LEU A 88 -20.21 -2.29 10.36
N GLU A 89 -21.19 -1.47 10.74
CA GLU A 89 -22.17 -1.82 11.77
C GLU A 89 -23.02 -3.03 11.34
N ASP A 90 -23.52 -3.02 10.10
CA ASP A 90 -24.26 -4.16 9.52
C ASP A 90 -23.45 -5.46 9.56
N TYR A 91 -22.16 -5.37 9.23
CA TYR A 91 -21.24 -6.51 9.29
C TYR A 91 -21.09 -7.05 10.73
N TYR A 92 -20.89 -6.19 11.71
CA TYR A 92 -20.75 -6.62 13.11
C TYR A 92 -22.03 -7.19 13.68
N GLN A 93 -23.20 -6.64 13.32
CA GLN A 93 -24.49 -7.19 13.71
C GLN A 93 -24.71 -8.59 13.12
N LEU A 94 -24.41 -8.78 11.84
CA LEU A 94 -24.48 -10.08 11.20
C LEU A 94 -23.56 -11.10 11.89
N LEU A 95 -22.32 -10.71 12.17
CA LEU A 95 -21.33 -11.55 12.84
C LEU A 95 -21.79 -11.96 14.25
N ASN A 96 -22.37 -11.02 15.01
CA ASN A 96 -22.94 -11.31 16.33
C ASN A 96 -24.15 -12.24 16.25
N ASN A 97 -25.01 -12.09 15.25
CA ASN A 97 -26.14 -12.99 15.02
C ASN A 97 -25.68 -14.40 14.67
N ILE A 98 -24.64 -14.55 13.85
CA ILE A 98 -24.04 -15.85 13.53
C ILE A 98 -23.47 -16.49 14.81
N LYS A 99 -22.72 -15.74 15.61
CA LYS A 99 -22.19 -16.22 16.90
C LYS A 99 -23.30 -16.71 17.85
N LYS A 100 -24.41 -15.97 17.96
CA LYS A 100 -25.57 -16.37 18.76
C LYS A 100 -26.17 -17.70 18.26
N LYS A 101 -26.44 -17.81 16.95
CA LYS A 101 -26.99 -19.03 16.34
C LYS A 101 -26.09 -20.25 16.57
N ILE A 102 -24.77 -20.09 16.49
CA ILE A 102 -23.81 -21.17 16.77
C ILE A 102 -23.87 -21.58 18.24
N LYS A 103 -23.92 -20.62 19.17
CA LYS A 103 -24.01 -20.88 20.61
C LYS A 103 -25.29 -21.63 20.98
N GLU A 104 -26.43 -21.26 20.40
CA GLU A 104 -27.72 -21.92 20.59
C GLU A 104 -27.72 -23.36 20.06
N ARG A 105 -27.15 -23.58 18.86
CA ARG A 105 -26.99 -24.94 18.29
C ARG A 105 -26.12 -25.84 19.17
N LYS A 106 -25.05 -25.30 19.76
CA LYS A 106 -24.20 -26.05 20.70
C LYS A 106 -24.92 -26.37 22.01
N ARG A 107 -25.74 -25.46 22.53
CA ARG A 107 -26.54 -25.68 23.75
C ARG A 107 -27.64 -26.73 23.60
N LYS A 108 -28.26 -26.86 22.41
CA LYS A 108 -29.30 -27.87 22.14
C LYS A 108 -28.78 -29.30 21.94
N ARG A 109 -27.45 -29.51 21.93
CA ARG A 109 -26.82 -30.83 21.82
C ARG A 109 -26.47 -31.46 23.18
N PHE A 110 -26.71 -30.74 24.27
CA PHE A 110 -26.73 -31.23 25.64
C PHE A 110 -28.19 -31.24 26.12
#